data_AF-A0A7X7IPS3-F1
#
_entry.id   AF-A0A7X7IPS3-F1
#
_cell.length_a   1.000
_cell.length_b   1.000
_cell.length_c   1.000
_cell.angle_alpha   90.00
_cell.angle_beta   90.00
_cell.angle_gamma   90.00
#
_symmetry.space_group_name_H-M   'P 1'
#
loop_
_entity.id
_entity.type
_entity.pdbx_description
1 polymer ?
#
loop_
_entity_poly.entity_id
_entity_poly.type
_entity_poly.pdbx_seq_one_letter_code
_entity_poly.pdbx_strand_id
1 'polypeptide(L)'
;MKWTKWNVATLMSGVVVSVLMASIGAAPAATVLSNVALFQPVTVEFGELSDPAVRPASNLTNDVIDGSAYRITFASELGTLMVDLGGPHDLASFELNFYTATGAKLRAYAPNELGFPSSEQVGTTYTVPNTSNTIPFAPALTDWNGVQYITISDEGAAPNKMVVRELRAYAQVETDPGFIAGVTATATSTYAGLAAMSLCNNGGMTDQRGPVGDPSAMSIPSALFWHSETDVTNAAVTFDLGGPHELSQMLIWNLNQLNWDVRGMQHALIEYSSDGETYTALADANGGEDGNYTIPKVVLDDQLQYTLNPYSLAIDMTGITAKYVRIEGLDTWGSTTNIGLSEVRFYGDAVATQIPGDANNDTFVNEADAKILATYWGATTKPSEEISWWEMGDFNGDEVIDARDAAILAAQWTGSSSESSSPTAVPEPLASSLLLSLMLAVCGLRRNRMSR
;
A
#
# COMPACT_ATOMS: atom_id res chain seq x y z
N MET A 1 -46.11 45.93 9.59
CA MET A 1 -45.69 47.09 8.77
C MET A 1 -44.64 47.87 9.56
N LYS A 2 -43.59 48.33 8.88
CA LYS A 2 -42.46 49.15 9.36
C LYS A 2 -41.30 48.43 10.06
N TRP A 3 -40.35 48.10 9.19
CA TRP A 3 -38.92 48.13 9.42
C TRP A 3 -38.47 49.53 9.88
N THR A 4 -37.47 49.60 10.75
CA THR A 4 -36.58 50.77 10.79
C THR A 4 -35.14 50.32 10.96
N LYS A 5 -34.37 50.59 9.90
CA LYS A 5 -32.91 50.46 9.78
C LYS A 5 -32.21 51.24 10.88
N TRP A 6 -31.08 50.71 11.36
CA TRP A 6 -29.99 51.54 11.86
C TRP A 6 -28.70 51.22 11.10
N ASN A 7 -28.22 52.26 10.42
CA ASN A 7 -26.99 52.30 9.66
C ASN A 7 -25.78 52.28 10.59
N VAL A 8 -24.77 51.57 10.10
CA VAL A 8 -23.38 51.61 10.51
C VAL A 8 -22.81 53.03 10.37
N ALA A 9 -22.16 53.53 11.41
CA ALA A 9 -20.83 54.18 11.34
C ALA A 9 -20.49 54.83 12.68
N THR A 10 -19.52 54.27 13.41
CA THR A 10 -18.43 55.04 14.05
C THR A 10 -17.28 54.06 14.30
N LEU A 11 -16.26 54.13 13.45
CA LEU A 11 -14.94 53.55 13.70
C LEU A 11 -14.32 54.23 14.93
N MET A 12 -13.92 53.43 15.92
CA MET A 12 -12.92 53.82 16.91
C MET A 12 -11.86 52.72 16.97
N SER A 13 -10.69 53.08 16.45
CA SER A 13 -9.35 52.57 16.71
C SER A 13 -9.24 51.44 17.75
N GLY A 14 -9.00 50.23 17.28
CA GLY A 14 -8.51 49.11 18.08
C GLY A 14 -7.43 48.41 17.27
N VAL A 15 -6.18 48.46 17.76
CA VAL A 15 -5.06 47.67 17.25
C VAL A 15 -5.47 46.20 17.37
N VAL A 16 -5.81 45.57 16.25
CA VAL A 16 -5.98 44.12 16.19
C VAL A 16 -4.57 43.54 16.16
N VAL A 17 -4.12 43.06 17.32
CA VAL A 17 -3.06 42.06 17.36
C VAL A 17 -3.62 40.84 16.66
N SER A 18 -3.27 40.66 15.38
CA SER A 18 -3.47 39.41 14.67
C SER A 18 -2.62 38.36 15.36
N VAL A 19 -3.21 37.66 16.32
CA VAL A 19 -2.71 36.34 16.74
C VAL A 19 -2.94 35.46 15.52
N LEU A 20 -1.88 35.29 14.74
CA LEU A 20 -1.78 34.22 13.77
C LEU A 20 -1.80 32.93 14.59
N MET A 21 -2.99 32.40 14.88
CA MET A 21 -3.09 30.97 15.14
C MET A 21 -2.70 30.32 13.82
N ALA A 22 -1.43 29.95 13.73
CA ALA A 22 -1.03 28.89 12.82
C ALA A 22 -1.99 27.75 13.13
N SER A 23 -2.91 27.48 12.20
CA SER A 23 -3.59 26.19 12.19
C SER A 23 -2.46 25.17 12.24
N ILE A 24 -2.39 24.41 13.34
CA ILE A 24 -1.76 23.10 13.32
C ILE A 24 -2.31 22.45 12.05
N GLY A 25 -1.46 22.33 11.04
CA GLY A 25 -1.84 21.69 9.80
C GLY A 25 -2.34 20.33 10.21
N ALA A 26 -3.60 20.01 9.90
CA ALA A 26 -4.04 18.64 9.95
C ALA A 26 -2.99 17.85 9.16
N ALA A 27 -2.35 16.87 9.81
CA ALA A 27 -1.48 15.96 9.10
C ALA A 27 -2.25 15.46 7.87
N PRO A 28 -1.61 15.41 6.68
CA PRO A 28 -2.30 14.89 5.51
C PRO A 28 -2.89 13.51 5.86
N ALA A 29 -4.13 13.27 5.45
CA ALA A 29 -4.75 11.96 5.63
C ALA A 29 -3.79 10.90 5.08
N ALA A 30 -3.53 9.85 5.85
CA ALA A 30 -2.72 8.74 5.38
C ALA A 30 -3.38 8.14 4.13
N THR A 31 -2.56 7.77 3.15
CA THR A 31 -3.03 7.18 1.89
C THR A 31 -2.37 5.84 1.63
N VAL A 32 -3.07 4.99 0.89
CA VAL A 32 -2.59 3.69 0.42
C VAL A 32 -2.86 3.52 -1.07
N LEU A 33 -1.97 2.79 -1.75
CA LEU A 33 -2.23 2.37 -3.12
C LEU A 33 -3.34 1.32 -3.13
N SER A 34 -4.47 1.64 -3.74
CA SER A 34 -5.65 0.78 -3.79
C SER A 34 -6.18 0.62 -5.21
N ASN A 35 -6.80 -0.52 -5.49
CA ASN A 35 -7.44 -0.78 -6.77
C ASN A 35 -8.82 -0.10 -6.82
N VAL A 36 -8.93 1.03 -7.51
CA VAL A 36 -10.19 1.80 -7.57
C VAL A 36 -11.14 1.30 -8.66
N ALA A 37 -10.71 0.33 -9.49
CA ALA A 37 -11.54 -0.34 -10.47
C ALA A 37 -11.03 -1.75 -10.77
N LEU A 38 -11.77 -2.78 -10.36
CA LEU A 38 -11.48 -4.19 -10.66
C LEU A 38 -12.59 -4.77 -11.54
N PHE A 39 -12.20 -5.21 -12.73
CA PHE A 39 -13.08 -5.97 -13.60
C PHE A 39 -12.39 -7.24 -14.05
N GLN A 40 -13.09 -8.36 -13.93
CA GLN A 40 -12.64 -9.68 -14.35
C GLN A 40 -13.78 -10.40 -15.09
N PRO A 41 -13.49 -11.44 -15.90
CA PRO A 41 -14.54 -12.21 -16.54
C PRO A 41 -15.19 -13.07 -15.47
N VAL A 42 -16.49 -12.90 -15.23
CA VAL A 42 -17.23 -13.85 -14.40
C VAL A 42 -17.53 -15.08 -15.27
N THR A 43 -16.95 -16.22 -14.89
CA THR A 43 -17.35 -17.52 -15.45
C THR A 43 -18.69 -17.89 -14.84
N VAL A 44 -19.77 -17.30 -15.36
CA VAL A 44 -21.09 -17.90 -15.21
C VAL A 44 -21.10 -19.13 -16.11
N GLU A 45 -21.54 -20.28 -15.63
CA GLU A 45 -21.68 -21.56 -16.37
C GLU A 45 -22.64 -21.44 -17.58
N PHE A 46 -22.31 -20.64 -18.58
CA PHE A 46 -23.07 -20.47 -19.79
C PHE A 46 -22.15 -20.52 -21.00
N GLY A 47 -22.12 -21.70 -21.61
CA GLY A 47 -21.71 -21.93 -22.99
C GLY A 47 -20.20 -21.83 -23.23
N GLU A 48 -19.63 -22.90 -23.78
CA GLU A 48 -18.33 -22.79 -24.43
C GLU A 48 -18.34 -21.60 -25.40
N LEU A 49 -17.28 -20.78 -25.35
CA LEU A 49 -16.95 -19.79 -26.37
C LEU A 49 -16.54 -20.51 -27.67
N SER A 50 -17.45 -21.26 -28.28
CA SER A 50 -17.19 -22.12 -29.43
C SER A 50 -17.38 -21.41 -30.77
N ASP A 51 -17.83 -20.15 -30.79
CA ASP A 51 -17.98 -19.36 -32.02
C ASP A 51 -16.86 -18.31 -32.18
N PRO A 52 -15.84 -18.56 -33.02
CA PRO A 52 -14.78 -17.59 -33.30
C PRO A 52 -15.22 -16.38 -34.13
N ALA A 53 -16.45 -16.36 -34.69
CA ALA A 53 -16.96 -15.30 -35.55
C ALA A 53 -17.88 -14.30 -34.83
N VAL A 54 -18.36 -14.62 -33.62
CA VAL A 54 -19.19 -13.73 -32.79
C VAL A 54 -18.49 -13.55 -31.43
N ARG A 55 -17.65 -12.51 -31.33
CA ARG A 55 -17.00 -12.13 -30.07
C ARG A 55 -17.52 -10.77 -29.59
N PRO A 56 -18.71 -10.68 -28.97
CA PRO A 56 -18.99 -9.52 -28.15
C PRO A 56 -17.96 -9.50 -27.02
N ALA A 57 -17.61 -8.31 -26.52
CA ALA A 57 -16.83 -8.16 -25.30
C ALA A 57 -17.35 -9.17 -24.28
N SER A 58 -16.48 -10.07 -23.80
CA SER A 58 -16.84 -11.05 -22.78
C SER A 58 -17.59 -10.35 -21.68
N ASN A 59 -18.74 -10.90 -21.26
CA ASN A 59 -19.63 -10.35 -20.23
C ASN A 59 -18.83 -9.90 -19.00
N LEU A 60 -18.39 -8.64 -18.98
CA LEU A 60 -17.89 -7.99 -17.80
C LEU A 60 -19.14 -7.73 -16.97
N THR A 61 -19.27 -8.40 -15.83
CA THR A 61 -20.28 -8.00 -14.87
C THR A 61 -19.89 -6.64 -14.27
N ASN A 62 -20.90 -5.95 -13.72
CA ASN A 62 -20.74 -4.72 -12.95
C ASN A 62 -19.61 -4.79 -11.93
N ASP A 63 -19.15 -3.61 -11.49
CA ASP A 63 -17.98 -3.46 -10.63
C ASP A 63 -18.03 -4.43 -9.45
N VAL A 64 -17.04 -5.31 -9.38
CA VAL A 64 -16.96 -6.34 -8.36
C VAL A 64 -16.63 -5.71 -7.01
N ILE A 65 -16.03 -4.51 -7.00
CA ILE A 65 -15.63 -3.80 -5.80
C ILE A 65 -16.85 -3.43 -4.96
N ASP A 66 -17.86 -2.75 -5.50
CA ASP A 66 -18.99 -2.23 -4.70
C ASP A 66 -20.37 -2.79 -5.11
N GLY A 67 -20.41 -3.70 -6.09
CA GLY A 67 -21.65 -4.24 -6.64
C GLY A 67 -22.48 -3.20 -7.41
N SER A 68 -21.93 -2.00 -7.68
CA SER A 68 -22.67 -0.93 -8.34
C SER A 68 -22.89 -1.24 -9.81
N ALA A 69 -24.16 -1.15 -10.21
CA ALA A 69 -24.56 -1.43 -11.58
C ALA A 69 -24.21 -0.28 -12.55
N TYR A 70 -23.92 -0.62 -13.80
CA TYR A 70 -23.80 0.31 -14.94
C TYR A 70 -22.57 1.23 -14.96
N ARG A 71 -21.53 0.93 -14.17
CA ARG A 71 -20.24 1.65 -14.23
C ARG A 71 -19.42 1.34 -15.49
N ILE A 72 -19.71 0.21 -16.14
CA ILE A 72 -19.20 -0.12 -17.45
C ILE A 72 -20.29 0.10 -18.49
N THR A 73 -19.98 0.87 -19.52
CA THR A 73 -20.82 1.02 -20.70
C THR A 73 -20.06 0.59 -21.95
N PHE A 74 -20.67 -0.27 -22.77
CA PHE A 74 -20.12 -0.66 -24.06
C PHE A 74 -20.95 -0.04 -25.19
N ALA A 75 -20.31 0.78 -26.02
CA ALA A 75 -20.88 1.33 -27.23
C ALA A 75 -20.39 0.52 -28.44
N SER A 76 -21.13 -0.55 -28.77
CA SER A 76 -20.75 -1.50 -29.84
C SER A 76 -20.58 -0.84 -31.21
N GLU A 77 -21.39 0.17 -31.54
CA GLU A 77 -21.29 0.92 -32.80
C GLU A 77 -20.00 1.75 -32.90
N LEU A 78 -19.39 2.07 -31.76
CA LEU A 78 -18.18 2.89 -31.65
C LEU A 78 -16.94 2.07 -31.23
N GLY A 79 -17.08 0.75 -31.04
CA GLY A 79 -16.00 -0.12 -30.54
C GLY A 79 -15.39 0.35 -29.22
N THR A 80 -16.17 1.03 -28.38
CA THR A 80 -15.66 1.75 -27.20
C THR A 80 -16.25 1.20 -25.91
N LEU A 81 -15.36 0.82 -24.99
CA LEU A 81 -15.66 0.53 -23.60
C LEU A 81 -15.41 1.80 -22.77
N MET A 82 -16.36 2.17 -21.93
CA MET A 82 -16.20 3.23 -20.94
C MET A 82 -16.32 2.63 -19.54
N VAL A 83 -15.43 3.07 -18.66
CA VAL A 83 -15.35 2.69 -17.25
C VAL A 83 -15.50 3.96 -16.42
N ASP A 84 -16.44 3.96 -15.48
CA ASP A 84 -16.64 4.99 -14.46
C ASP A 84 -16.09 4.50 -13.12
N LEU A 85 -15.09 5.20 -12.59
CA LEU A 85 -14.40 4.89 -11.35
C LEU A 85 -15.21 5.27 -10.10
N GLY A 86 -16.40 5.87 -10.25
CA GLY A 86 -17.26 6.24 -9.14
C GLY A 86 -16.92 7.58 -8.49
N GLY A 87 -15.75 8.14 -8.80
CA GLY A 87 -15.29 9.46 -8.39
C GLY A 87 -13.96 9.81 -9.07
N PRO A 88 -13.47 11.05 -8.91
CA PRO A 88 -12.17 11.48 -9.44
C PRO A 88 -11.01 10.90 -8.61
N HIS A 89 -10.02 10.32 -9.29
CA HIS A 89 -8.81 9.74 -8.69
C HIS A 89 -7.55 10.15 -9.43
N ASP A 90 -6.45 10.27 -8.69
CA ASP A 90 -5.10 10.39 -9.26
C ASP A 90 -4.53 8.99 -9.47
N LEU A 91 -4.50 8.55 -10.74
CA LEU A 91 -4.17 7.18 -11.10
C LEU A 91 -2.66 6.98 -11.18
N ALA A 92 -2.16 6.04 -10.39
CA ALA A 92 -0.75 5.67 -10.31
C ALA A 92 -0.39 4.56 -11.32
N SER A 93 -1.28 3.59 -11.54
CA SER A 93 -1.05 2.54 -12.52
C SER A 93 -2.37 1.98 -13.08
N PHE A 94 -2.26 1.33 -14.22
CA PHE A 94 -3.39 0.69 -14.89
C PHE A 94 -2.90 -0.60 -15.52
N GLU A 95 -3.64 -1.69 -15.33
CA GLU A 95 -3.35 -2.98 -15.92
C GLU A 95 -4.54 -3.43 -16.76
N LEU A 96 -4.27 -3.79 -18.01
CA LEU A 96 -5.29 -4.20 -18.95
C LEU A 96 -4.91 -5.52 -19.61
N ASN A 97 -5.64 -6.57 -19.30
CA ASN A 97 -5.62 -7.84 -20.01
C ASN A 97 -6.72 -7.84 -21.06
N PHE A 98 -6.34 -7.84 -22.32
CA PHE A 98 -7.29 -7.66 -23.42
C PHE A 98 -6.79 -8.31 -24.72
N TYR A 99 -7.67 -8.36 -25.70
CA TYR A 99 -7.40 -8.76 -27.07
C TYR A 99 -7.95 -7.70 -28.01
N THR A 100 -7.18 -7.33 -29.03
CA THR A 100 -7.60 -6.47 -30.14
C THR A 100 -6.94 -6.94 -31.43
N ALA A 101 -7.63 -6.83 -32.56
CA ALA A 101 -7.04 -7.16 -33.86
C ALA A 101 -6.15 -6.04 -34.43
N THR A 102 -6.39 -4.80 -34.06
CA THR A 102 -5.84 -3.60 -34.71
C THR A 102 -5.11 -2.66 -33.75
N GLY A 103 -5.16 -2.92 -32.45
CA GLY A 103 -4.74 -1.99 -31.41
C GLY A 103 -5.96 -1.27 -30.81
N ALA A 104 -5.76 -0.59 -29.69
CA ALA A 104 -6.79 0.25 -29.08
C ALA A 104 -6.17 1.56 -28.57
N LYS A 105 -7.01 2.54 -28.27
CA LYS A 105 -6.60 3.73 -27.53
C LYS A 105 -7.19 3.71 -26.14
N LEU A 106 -6.34 4.01 -25.17
CA LEU A 106 -6.70 4.19 -23.78
C LEU A 106 -6.64 5.70 -23.48
N ARG A 107 -7.75 6.24 -22.96
CA ARG A 107 -7.91 7.67 -22.64
C ARG A 107 -8.59 7.84 -21.30
N ALA A 108 -8.30 8.96 -20.64
CA ALA A 108 -8.90 9.36 -19.38
C ALA A 108 -9.64 10.69 -19.51
N TYR A 109 -10.66 10.87 -18.68
CA TYR A 109 -11.48 12.07 -18.60
C TYR A 109 -11.83 12.38 -17.14
N ALA A 110 -11.86 13.66 -16.82
CA ALA A 110 -12.38 14.18 -15.56
C ALA A 110 -13.92 14.28 -15.65
N PRO A 111 -14.62 14.37 -14.50
CA PRO A 111 -16.03 14.73 -14.52
C PRO A 111 -16.20 16.21 -14.88
N ASN A 112 -17.23 16.50 -15.66
CA ASN A 112 -17.75 17.86 -15.84
C ASN A 112 -18.65 18.26 -14.66
N GLU A 113 -19.15 19.49 -14.66
CA GLU A 113 -20.02 20.02 -13.60
C GLU A 113 -21.31 19.22 -13.36
N LEU A 114 -21.71 18.39 -14.33
CA LEU A 114 -22.90 17.55 -14.28
C LEU A 114 -22.57 16.09 -13.93
N GLY A 115 -21.30 15.75 -13.66
CA GLY A 115 -20.88 14.38 -13.36
C GLY A 115 -20.93 13.46 -14.58
N PHE A 116 -20.58 13.98 -15.76
CA PHE A 116 -20.34 13.18 -16.98
C PHE A 116 -18.91 13.40 -17.49
N PRO A 117 -18.39 12.56 -18.40
CA PRO A 117 -17.07 12.77 -18.97
C PRO A 117 -16.90 14.17 -19.57
N SER A 118 -15.78 14.82 -19.27
CA SER A 118 -15.37 16.07 -19.90
C SER A 118 -15.17 15.89 -21.41
N SER A 119 -15.30 16.98 -22.17
CA SER A 119 -14.96 16.98 -23.60
C SER A 119 -13.45 16.91 -23.85
N GLU A 120 -12.65 17.35 -22.88
CA GLU A 120 -11.20 17.33 -22.92
C GLU A 120 -10.67 16.10 -22.19
N GLN A 121 -9.61 15.51 -22.74
CA GLN A 121 -8.92 14.36 -22.15
C GLN A 121 -7.99 14.83 -21.03
N VAL A 122 -7.83 13.98 -20.04
CA VAL A 122 -6.83 14.13 -18.99
C VAL A 122 -5.57 13.38 -19.40
N GLY A 123 -4.44 14.08 -19.35
CA GLY A 123 -3.12 13.49 -19.54
C GLY A 123 -2.90 12.83 -20.91
N THR A 124 -1.98 11.87 -20.92
CA THR A 124 -1.49 11.24 -22.15
C THR A 124 -2.48 10.20 -22.66
N THR A 125 -2.73 10.19 -23.97
CA THR A 125 -3.41 9.06 -24.64
C THR A 125 -2.41 7.94 -24.87
N TYR A 126 -2.75 6.74 -24.42
CA TYR A 126 -1.91 5.57 -24.61
C TYR A 126 -2.40 4.73 -25.79
N THR A 127 -1.45 4.22 -26.58
CA THR A 127 -1.74 3.26 -27.64
C THR A 127 -1.52 1.86 -27.10
N VAL A 128 -2.61 1.11 -27.03
CA VAL A 128 -2.60 -0.27 -26.58
C VAL A 128 -2.22 -1.17 -27.76
N PRO A 129 -1.09 -1.88 -27.72
CA PRO A 129 -0.61 -2.67 -28.85
C PRO A 129 -1.51 -3.87 -29.12
N ASN A 130 -1.55 -4.35 -30.37
CA ASN A 130 -2.17 -5.66 -30.66
C ASN A 130 -1.35 -6.75 -29.96
N THR A 131 -1.87 -7.27 -28.84
CA THR A 131 -1.25 -8.34 -28.07
C THR A 131 -2.10 -9.60 -28.11
N SER A 132 -1.44 -10.73 -28.33
CA SER A 132 -2.07 -12.05 -28.24
C SER A 132 -2.02 -12.55 -26.79
N ASN A 133 -2.97 -12.17 -25.94
CA ASN A 133 -3.31 -12.82 -24.65
C ASN A 133 -2.20 -13.13 -23.61
N THR A 134 -0.92 -12.79 -23.83
CA THR A 134 0.19 -13.33 -23.01
C THR A 134 0.84 -12.32 -22.09
N ILE A 135 0.65 -11.02 -22.31
CA ILE A 135 1.23 -9.95 -21.47
C ILE A 135 0.17 -8.85 -21.25
N PRO A 136 -0.21 -8.55 -19.99
CA PRO A 136 -1.05 -7.40 -19.68
C PRO A 136 -0.41 -6.10 -20.15
N PHE A 137 -1.21 -5.19 -20.70
CA PHE A 137 -0.77 -3.83 -20.99
C PHE A 137 -0.79 -3.01 -19.71
N ALA A 138 0.38 -2.56 -19.25
CA ALA A 138 0.53 -1.79 -18.03
C ALA A 138 1.37 -0.52 -18.25
N PRO A 139 0.76 0.58 -18.73
CA PRO A 139 1.49 1.84 -18.92
C PRO A 139 1.82 2.48 -17.57
N ALA A 140 2.98 3.12 -17.48
CA ALA A 140 3.26 4.03 -16.39
C ALA A 140 2.43 5.30 -16.57
N LEU A 141 1.51 5.56 -15.63
CA LEU A 141 0.67 6.74 -15.63
C LEU A 141 1.39 7.85 -14.86
N THR A 142 1.65 8.99 -15.51
CA THR A 142 2.38 10.11 -14.90
C THR A 142 1.57 11.40 -14.86
N ASP A 143 0.49 11.50 -15.64
CA ASP A 143 -0.29 12.72 -15.85
C ASP A 143 -1.82 12.49 -15.78
N TRP A 144 -2.25 11.38 -15.21
CA TRP A 144 -3.65 11.00 -15.06
C TRP A 144 -4.18 11.42 -13.67
N ASN A 145 -4.39 12.71 -13.48
CA ASN A 145 -4.89 13.29 -12.21
C ASN A 145 -6.37 13.70 -12.31
N GLY A 146 -7.16 13.43 -11.28
CA GLY A 146 -8.60 13.73 -11.22
C GLY A 146 -9.44 12.94 -12.24
N VAL A 147 -8.99 11.75 -12.61
CA VAL A 147 -9.66 10.89 -13.59
C VAL A 147 -10.85 10.21 -12.95
N GLN A 148 -12.02 10.29 -13.58
CA GLN A 148 -13.19 9.49 -13.21
C GLN A 148 -13.60 8.53 -14.32
N TYR A 149 -13.40 8.89 -15.59
CA TYR A 149 -13.82 8.06 -16.71
C TYR A 149 -12.62 7.62 -17.53
N ILE A 150 -12.56 6.32 -17.81
CA ILE A 150 -11.56 5.72 -18.69
C ILE A 150 -12.28 5.15 -19.90
N THR A 151 -11.77 5.43 -21.10
CA THR A 151 -12.26 4.80 -22.32
C THR A 151 -11.19 3.94 -22.97
N ILE A 152 -11.60 2.80 -23.49
CA ILE A 152 -10.80 1.92 -24.35
C ILE A 152 -11.55 1.81 -25.67
N SER A 153 -10.96 2.29 -26.76
CA SER A 153 -11.60 2.31 -28.08
C SER A 153 -10.77 1.56 -29.12
N ASP A 154 -11.38 0.61 -29.84
CA ASP A 154 -10.79 0.03 -31.05
C ASP A 154 -10.85 1.04 -32.19
N GLU A 155 -9.69 1.52 -32.65
CA GLU A 155 -9.60 2.47 -33.78
C GLU A 155 -9.38 1.77 -35.13
N GLY A 156 -9.56 0.45 -35.18
CA GLY A 156 -9.49 -0.33 -36.41
C GLY A 156 -10.66 -0.06 -37.36
N ALA A 157 -10.45 -0.35 -38.65
CA ALA A 157 -11.48 -0.24 -39.68
C ALA A 157 -12.68 -1.20 -39.50
N ALA A 158 -12.61 -2.14 -38.55
CA ALA A 158 -13.68 -3.07 -38.18
C ALA A 158 -13.81 -3.11 -36.64
N PRO A 159 -14.53 -2.15 -36.02
CA PRO A 159 -14.50 -1.82 -34.58
C PRO A 159 -15.07 -2.87 -33.62
N ASN A 160 -15.25 -4.11 -34.07
CA ASN A 160 -15.96 -5.18 -33.34
C ASN A 160 -15.03 -6.29 -32.85
N LYS A 161 -13.72 -6.03 -32.71
CA LYS A 161 -12.72 -7.08 -32.42
C LYS A 161 -11.97 -6.89 -31.11
N MET A 162 -12.47 -6.05 -30.22
CA MET A 162 -11.90 -5.84 -28.90
C MET A 162 -12.59 -6.71 -27.83
N VAL A 163 -11.80 -7.42 -27.04
CA VAL A 163 -12.26 -8.18 -25.87
C VAL A 163 -11.43 -7.75 -24.67
N VAL A 164 -12.07 -7.21 -23.63
CA VAL A 164 -11.41 -6.93 -22.34
C VAL A 164 -11.67 -8.10 -21.42
N ARG A 165 -10.59 -8.71 -20.93
CA ARG A 165 -10.63 -9.86 -20.02
C ARG A 165 -10.54 -9.37 -18.59
N GLU A 166 -9.55 -8.54 -18.31
CA GLU A 166 -9.31 -8.01 -16.97
C GLU A 166 -8.85 -6.56 -17.07
N LEU A 167 -9.31 -5.74 -16.12
CA LEU A 167 -8.89 -4.36 -15.96
C LEU A 167 -8.67 -4.08 -14.48
N ARG A 168 -7.56 -3.41 -14.16
CA ARG A 168 -7.25 -2.89 -12.83
C ARG A 168 -6.77 -1.45 -12.96
N ALA A 169 -7.25 -0.57 -12.09
CA ALA A 169 -6.77 0.81 -12.01
C ALA A 169 -6.40 1.12 -10.56
N TYR A 170 -5.18 1.58 -10.32
CA TYR A 170 -4.68 1.84 -8.98
C TYR A 170 -4.51 3.33 -8.74
N ALA A 171 -4.97 3.80 -7.59
CA ALA A 171 -4.84 5.19 -7.14
C ALA A 171 -4.35 5.23 -5.70
N GLN A 172 -3.77 6.37 -5.29
CA GLN A 172 -3.62 6.67 -3.88
C GLN A 172 -4.98 7.09 -3.32
N VAL A 173 -5.38 6.43 -2.24
CA VAL A 173 -6.70 6.60 -1.63
C VAL A 173 -6.51 6.81 -0.14
N GLU A 174 -7.31 7.69 0.48
CA GLU A 174 -7.29 7.91 1.93
C GLU A 174 -7.55 6.61 2.69
N THR A 175 -7.00 6.50 3.90
CA THR A 175 -7.24 5.39 4.81
C THR A 175 -8.18 5.80 5.94
N ASP A 176 -8.91 4.84 6.48
CA ASP A 176 -9.70 5.04 7.71
C ASP A 176 -8.78 5.37 8.90
N PRO A 177 -9.20 6.23 9.85
CA PRO A 177 -8.36 6.59 10.99
C PRO A 177 -7.90 5.37 11.80
N GLY A 178 -6.59 5.30 12.06
CA GLY A 178 -5.98 4.20 12.80
C GLY A 178 -5.85 2.90 12.01
N PHE A 179 -6.31 2.81 10.76
CA PHE A 179 -6.05 1.65 9.92
C PHE A 179 -4.56 1.48 9.66
N ILE A 180 -4.02 0.29 9.96
CA ILE A 180 -2.61 -0.03 9.72
C ILE A 180 -2.48 -0.54 8.28
N ALA A 181 -2.02 0.33 7.39
CA ALA A 181 -1.72 0.00 6.00
C ALA A 181 -0.35 -0.70 5.85
N GLY A 182 -0.08 -1.27 4.67
CA GLY A 182 1.23 -1.86 4.36
C GLY A 182 1.53 -3.20 5.06
N VAL A 183 0.54 -3.79 5.73
CA VAL A 183 0.63 -5.11 6.34
C VAL A 183 0.97 -6.15 5.26
N THR A 184 1.89 -7.05 5.59
CA THR A 184 2.21 -8.22 4.76
C THR A 184 1.84 -9.50 5.47
N ALA A 185 1.53 -10.55 4.71
CA ALA A 185 1.12 -11.83 5.25
C ALA A 185 1.90 -12.98 4.63
N THR A 186 2.33 -13.91 5.48
CA THR A 186 2.96 -15.17 5.10
C THR A 186 2.18 -16.31 5.73
N ALA A 187 2.08 -17.44 5.04
CA ALA A 187 1.38 -18.61 5.57
C ALA A 187 2.25 -19.86 5.48
N THR A 188 2.07 -20.75 6.45
CA THR A 188 2.72 -22.07 6.51
C THR A 188 2.34 -22.97 5.33
N SER A 189 1.15 -22.74 4.74
CA SER A 189 0.65 -23.42 3.54
C SER A 189 -0.22 -22.47 2.74
N THR A 190 -0.19 -22.56 1.41
CA THR A 190 -0.92 -21.65 0.54
C THR A 190 -1.24 -22.37 -0.77
N TYR A 191 -2.51 -22.43 -1.14
CA TYR A 191 -2.91 -22.97 -2.43
C TYR A 191 -2.42 -22.07 -3.57
N ALA A 192 -1.90 -22.68 -4.64
CA ALA A 192 -1.41 -21.95 -5.81
C ALA A 192 -2.44 -20.95 -6.36
N GLY A 193 -2.08 -19.67 -6.37
CA GLY A 193 -2.92 -18.58 -6.87
C GLY A 193 -3.79 -17.87 -5.82
N LEU A 194 -3.83 -18.36 -4.57
CA LEU A 194 -4.60 -17.77 -3.46
C LEU A 194 -3.65 -17.37 -2.33
N ALA A 195 -2.78 -16.40 -2.61
CA ALA A 195 -1.68 -16.02 -1.73
C ALA A 195 -2.14 -15.47 -0.38
N ALA A 196 -1.36 -15.69 0.68
CA ALA A 196 -1.64 -15.12 2.01
C ALA A 196 -1.77 -13.59 1.99
N MET A 197 -1.06 -12.92 1.08
CA MET A 197 -1.18 -11.47 0.85
C MET A 197 -2.60 -11.02 0.50
N SER A 198 -3.47 -11.90 -0.02
CA SER A 198 -4.88 -11.60 -0.26
C SER A 198 -5.66 -11.29 1.03
N LEU A 199 -5.11 -11.64 2.20
CA LEU A 199 -5.75 -11.37 3.49
C LEU A 199 -5.53 -9.94 4.01
N CYS A 200 -4.61 -9.17 3.43
CA CYS A 200 -4.26 -7.85 3.93
C CYS A 200 -4.00 -6.82 2.81
N ASN A 201 -4.33 -7.17 1.56
CA ASN A 201 -4.13 -6.30 0.41
C ASN A 201 -5.40 -5.54 0.00
N ASN A 202 -6.50 -5.69 0.76
CA ASN A 202 -7.80 -5.06 0.52
C ASN A 202 -8.49 -5.47 -0.80
N GLY A 203 -7.88 -6.33 -1.62
CA GLY A 203 -8.35 -6.66 -2.96
C GLY A 203 -9.68 -7.44 -2.98
N GLY A 204 -10.10 -7.95 -1.81
CA GLY A 204 -11.39 -8.59 -1.59
C GLY A 204 -12.48 -7.69 -0.99
N MET A 205 -12.22 -6.40 -0.78
CA MET A 205 -13.05 -5.51 0.03
C MET A 205 -13.82 -4.45 -0.76
N THR A 206 -14.96 -3.98 -0.24
CA THR A 206 -15.82 -3.00 -0.93
C THR A 206 -15.38 -1.53 -0.83
N ASP A 207 -14.42 -1.23 0.04
CA ASP A 207 -13.96 0.12 0.36
C ASP A 207 -12.70 0.53 -0.42
N GLN A 208 -12.31 -0.22 -1.47
CA GLN A 208 -11.08 0.04 -2.23
C GLN A 208 -11.04 1.44 -2.89
N ARG A 209 -12.19 2.11 -3.03
CA ARG A 209 -12.30 3.49 -3.54
C ARG A 209 -12.12 4.56 -2.49
N GLY A 210 -12.05 4.18 -1.22
CA GLY A 210 -11.73 5.06 -0.12
C GLY A 210 -12.92 5.47 0.74
N PRO A 211 -12.65 5.77 2.04
CA PRO A 211 -11.39 5.51 2.72
C PRO A 211 -11.15 3.99 2.89
N VAL A 212 -9.93 3.52 2.63
CA VAL A 212 -9.57 2.11 2.77
C VAL A 212 -9.33 1.78 4.23
N GLY A 213 -9.88 0.66 4.70
CA GLY A 213 -9.85 0.27 6.09
C GLY A 213 -11.16 0.57 6.84
N ASP A 214 -12.24 0.92 6.15
CA ASP A 214 -13.54 1.17 6.78
C ASP A 214 -14.02 -0.11 7.51
N PRO A 215 -14.31 -0.06 8.83
CA PRO A 215 -14.84 -1.21 9.58
C PRO A 215 -16.20 -1.73 9.10
N SER A 216 -16.91 -0.94 8.29
CA SER A 216 -18.18 -1.32 7.66
C SER A 216 -18.02 -1.95 6.28
N ALA A 217 -16.78 -2.02 5.76
CA ALA A 217 -16.48 -2.64 4.49
C ALA A 217 -16.88 -4.12 4.47
N MET A 218 -17.40 -4.57 3.33
CA MET A 218 -17.84 -5.95 3.15
C MET A 218 -16.78 -6.71 2.35
N SER A 219 -16.64 -8.01 2.64
CA SER A 219 -15.84 -8.90 1.81
C SER A 219 -16.67 -9.41 0.62
N ILE A 220 -16.06 -9.46 -0.57
CA ILE A 220 -16.70 -9.86 -1.83
C ILE A 220 -16.48 -11.37 -2.05
N PRO A 221 -17.55 -12.21 -2.09
CA PRO A 221 -17.43 -13.68 -2.19
C PRO A 221 -16.71 -14.25 -3.43
N SER A 222 -16.62 -13.47 -4.51
CA SER A 222 -15.97 -13.84 -5.76
C SER A 222 -14.63 -13.15 -6.00
N ALA A 223 -14.12 -12.40 -5.00
CA ALA A 223 -12.87 -11.66 -5.12
C ALA A 223 -11.68 -12.47 -4.57
N LEU A 224 -10.70 -11.79 -3.97
CA LEU A 224 -9.51 -12.40 -3.41
C LEU A 224 -9.79 -12.94 -2.01
N PHE A 225 -9.16 -14.08 -1.70
CA PHE A 225 -9.17 -14.73 -0.39
C PHE A 225 -7.95 -15.67 -0.33
N TRP A 226 -7.64 -16.17 0.86
CA TRP A 226 -6.60 -17.17 1.05
C TRP A 226 -7.20 -18.48 1.58
N HIS A 227 -6.65 -19.60 1.12
CA HIS A 227 -6.77 -20.86 1.82
C HIS A 227 -5.50 -21.69 1.68
N SER A 228 -5.30 -22.61 2.61
CA SER A 228 -4.19 -23.56 2.60
C SER A 228 -4.23 -24.51 1.39
N GLU A 229 -3.12 -25.19 1.12
CA GLU A 229 -3.12 -26.37 0.25
C GLU A 229 -4.11 -27.44 0.71
N THR A 230 -4.39 -28.39 -0.18
CA THR A 230 -5.28 -29.53 0.12
C THR A 230 -4.65 -30.44 1.17
N ASP A 231 -5.50 -31.03 2.01
CA ASP A 231 -5.16 -31.89 3.15
C ASP A 231 -4.33 -31.18 4.24
N VAL A 232 -4.48 -29.86 4.35
CA VAL A 232 -3.93 -29.05 5.44
C VAL A 232 -5.07 -28.47 6.26
N THR A 233 -5.15 -28.88 7.53
CA THR A 233 -6.24 -28.48 8.45
C THR A 233 -5.80 -27.56 9.57
N ASN A 234 -4.48 -27.32 9.73
CA ASN A 234 -3.92 -26.47 10.77
C ASN A 234 -2.93 -25.42 10.24
N ALA A 235 -3.29 -24.75 9.14
CA ALA A 235 -2.43 -23.73 8.58
C ALA A 235 -2.43 -22.47 9.47
N ALA A 236 -1.23 -21.94 9.71
CA ALA A 236 -1.01 -20.63 10.32
C ALA A 236 -0.66 -19.56 9.28
N VAL A 237 -1.17 -18.36 9.53
CA VAL A 237 -0.85 -17.11 8.82
C VAL A 237 -0.20 -16.15 9.81
N THR A 238 0.95 -15.59 9.44
CA THR A 238 1.65 -14.54 10.18
C THR A 238 1.58 -13.23 9.41
N PHE A 239 1.06 -12.20 10.05
CA PHE A 239 1.00 -10.83 9.59
C PHE A 239 2.18 -10.04 10.15
N ASP A 240 2.96 -9.37 9.29
CA ASP A 240 3.97 -8.37 9.67
C ASP A 240 3.37 -6.99 9.43
N LEU A 241 3.25 -6.20 10.49
CA LEU A 241 2.66 -4.87 10.48
C LEU A 241 3.63 -3.79 9.97
N GLY A 242 4.85 -4.16 9.58
CA GLY A 242 5.87 -3.23 9.08
C GLY A 242 6.68 -2.53 10.18
N GLY A 243 6.25 -2.66 11.44
CA GLY A 243 6.89 -2.06 12.61
C GLY A 243 6.07 -2.32 13.88
N PRO A 244 6.59 -1.95 15.06
CA PRO A 244 5.80 -2.02 16.29
C PRO A 244 4.65 -1.01 16.26
N HIS A 245 3.45 -1.47 16.61
CA HIS A 245 2.25 -0.65 16.71
C HIS A 245 1.59 -0.88 18.07
N GLU A 246 1.04 0.17 18.66
CA GLU A 246 0.07 0.09 19.75
C GLU A 246 -1.28 -0.27 19.12
N LEU A 247 -1.68 -1.54 19.25
CA LEU A 247 -2.89 -2.05 18.64
C LEU A 247 -4.13 -1.62 19.43
N SER A 248 -5.20 -1.35 18.70
CA SER A 248 -6.52 -1.04 19.25
C SER A 248 -7.55 -2.10 18.87
N GLN A 249 -7.53 -2.57 17.62
CA GLN A 249 -8.50 -3.54 17.13
C GLN A 249 -7.92 -4.44 16.03
N MET A 250 -8.41 -5.67 15.98
CA MET A 250 -8.28 -6.56 14.83
C MET A 250 -9.67 -6.99 14.36
N LEU A 251 -9.91 -6.91 13.06
CA LEU A 251 -11.14 -7.35 12.40
C LEU A 251 -10.83 -8.52 11.48
N ILE A 252 -11.63 -9.59 11.59
CA ILE A 252 -11.45 -10.82 10.80
C ILE A 252 -12.69 -11.06 9.93
N TRP A 253 -12.46 -11.19 8.62
CA TRP A 253 -13.43 -11.70 7.66
C TRP A 253 -13.14 -13.17 7.42
N ASN A 254 -14.03 -14.02 7.89
CA ASN A 254 -13.96 -15.45 7.64
C ASN A 254 -14.24 -15.75 6.16
N LEU A 255 -13.82 -16.93 5.69
CA LEU A 255 -13.91 -17.29 4.29
C LEU A 255 -15.36 -17.26 3.79
N ASN A 256 -15.61 -16.44 2.79
CA ASN A 256 -16.90 -16.25 2.16
C ASN A 256 -16.95 -16.79 0.71
N GLN A 257 -15.96 -17.60 0.31
CA GLN A 257 -15.88 -18.15 -1.03
C GLN A 257 -17.19 -18.86 -1.42
N LEU A 258 -17.77 -18.48 -2.55
CA LEU A 258 -19.03 -19.05 -3.05
C LEU A 258 -18.94 -20.58 -3.16
N ASN A 259 -19.91 -21.29 -2.56
CA ASN A 259 -19.99 -22.77 -2.46
C ASN A 259 -18.92 -23.46 -1.58
N TRP A 260 -17.97 -22.73 -1.02
CA TRP A 260 -16.85 -23.30 -0.26
C TRP A 260 -16.62 -22.59 1.10
N ASP A 261 -17.64 -21.90 1.60
CA ASP A 261 -17.69 -21.21 2.90
C ASP A 261 -17.45 -22.15 4.11
N VAL A 262 -17.68 -23.46 3.95
CA VAL A 262 -17.34 -24.48 4.96
C VAL A 262 -15.84 -24.65 5.23
N ARG A 263 -14.97 -24.09 4.36
CA ARG A 263 -13.51 -24.04 4.58
C ARG A 263 -13.09 -22.90 5.51
N GLY A 264 -14.02 -22.03 5.90
CA GLY A 264 -13.75 -20.95 6.85
C GLY A 264 -13.27 -21.51 8.19
N MET A 265 -12.30 -20.82 8.78
CA MET A 265 -11.73 -21.13 10.10
C MET A 265 -12.82 -21.06 11.17
N GLN A 266 -12.95 -22.09 12.01
CA GLN A 266 -13.93 -22.12 13.10
C GLN A 266 -13.25 -21.79 14.43
N HIS A 267 -12.26 -22.58 14.83
CA HIS A 267 -11.42 -22.27 15.98
C HIS A 267 -10.02 -21.84 15.52
N ALA A 268 -9.44 -20.86 16.20
CA ALA A 268 -8.15 -20.29 15.87
C ALA A 268 -7.33 -20.01 17.12
N LEU A 269 -6.05 -20.34 17.09
CA LEU A 269 -5.05 -19.81 18.02
C LEU A 269 -4.56 -18.46 17.51
N ILE A 270 -4.81 -17.39 18.27
CA ILE A 270 -4.37 -16.02 17.93
C ILE A 270 -3.27 -15.60 18.90
N GLU A 271 -2.15 -15.16 18.35
CA GLU A 271 -0.97 -14.79 19.10
C GLU A 271 -0.34 -13.51 18.53
N TYR A 272 0.45 -12.80 19.34
CA TYR A 272 1.17 -11.61 18.91
C TYR A 272 2.64 -11.66 19.36
N SER A 273 3.49 -10.89 18.67
CA SER A 273 4.92 -10.85 18.93
C SER A 273 5.54 -9.50 18.55
N SER A 274 6.58 -9.10 19.28
CA SER A 274 7.43 -7.95 18.96
C SER A 274 8.61 -8.31 18.06
N ASP A 275 9.09 -9.56 18.11
CA ASP A 275 10.32 -10.02 17.46
C ASP A 275 10.09 -11.02 16.31
N GLY A 276 8.90 -11.61 16.23
CA GLY A 276 8.54 -12.63 15.25
C GLY A 276 9.06 -14.02 15.59
N GLU A 277 9.69 -14.20 16.76
CA GLU A 277 10.24 -15.46 17.25
C GLU A 277 9.45 -15.98 18.45
N THR A 278 9.20 -15.11 19.43
CA THR A 278 8.47 -15.43 20.66
C THR A 278 7.05 -14.88 20.56
N TYR A 279 6.07 -15.77 20.63
CA TYR A 279 4.65 -15.43 20.51
C TYR A 279 3.95 -15.55 21.86
N THR A 280 3.09 -14.58 22.16
CA THR A 280 2.20 -14.58 23.33
C THR A 280 0.78 -14.81 22.85
N ALA A 281 0.10 -15.81 23.41
CA ALA A 281 -1.30 -16.07 23.12
C ALA A 281 -2.18 -14.93 23.61
N LEU A 282 -3.10 -14.50 22.75
CA LEU A 282 -4.03 -13.43 23.05
C LEU A 282 -5.17 -13.96 23.92
N ALA A 283 -5.33 -13.44 25.14
CA ALA A 283 -6.33 -13.95 26.07
C ALA A 283 -7.75 -13.86 25.49
N ASP A 284 -8.46 -14.99 25.43
CA ASP A 284 -9.86 -15.01 25.00
C ASP A 284 -10.78 -14.57 26.15
N ALA A 285 -11.85 -13.85 25.84
CA ALA A 285 -12.87 -13.47 26.82
C ALA A 285 -13.96 -14.55 27.01
N ASN A 286 -13.81 -15.70 26.36
CA ASN A 286 -14.85 -16.73 26.23
C ASN A 286 -14.71 -17.84 27.28
N GLY A 287 -13.70 -17.77 28.15
CA GLY A 287 -13.47 -18.74 29.22
C GLY A 287 -12.77 -20.02 28.75
N GLY A 288 -12.10 -19.97 27.60
CA GLY A 288 -11.23 -21.01 27.07
C GLY A 288 -9.79 -20.91 27.59
N GLU A 289 -8.87 -21.68 26.98
CA GLU A 289 -7.44 -21.45 27.11
C GLU A 289 -7.04 -20.21 26.29
N ASP A 290 -6.10 -19.40 26.78
CA ASP A 290 -5.64 -18.18 26.10
C ASP A 290 -5.31 -18.46 24.63
N GLY A 291 -5.76 -17.57 23.75
CA GLY A 291 -5.55 -17.65 22.32
C GLY A 291 -6.64 -18.39 21.54
N ASN A 292 -7.57 -19.12 22.18
CA ASN A 292 -8.53 -19.98 21.48
C ASN A 292 -9.83 -19.26 21.06
N TYR A 293 -9.77 -18.54 19.95
CA TYR A 293 -10.92 -17.81 19.42
C TYR A 293 -11.84 -18.69 18.59
N THR A 294 -13.15 -18.51 18.77
CA THR A 294 -14.16 -19.02 17.82
C THR A 294 -14.49 -17.91 16.83
N ILE A 295 -14.22 -18.14 15.55
CA ILE A 295 -14.52 -17.22 14.46
C ILE A 295 -15.87 -17.64 13.84
N PRO A 296 -16.93 -16.83 13.96
CA PRO A 296 -18.23 -17.16 13.39
C PRO A 296 -18.17 -17.50 11.90
N LYS A 297 -19.00 -18.46 11.48
CA LYS A 297 -19.19 -18.76 10.06
C LYS A 297 -19.80 -17.55 9.36
N VAL A 298 -19.38 -17.29 8.14
CA VAL A 298 -20.03 -16.32 7.27
C VAL A 298 -21.49 -16.72 7.03
N VAL A 299 -22.40 -15.74 7.15
CA VAL A 299 -23.78 -15.87 6.70
C VAL A 299 -23.89 -15.22 5.33
N LEU A 300 -24.10 -16.05 4.31
CA LEU A 300 -24.32 -15.60 2.93
C LEU A 300 -25.82 -15.33 2.73
N ASP A 301 -26.14 -14.24 2.03
CA ASP A 301 -27.49 -14.03 1.51
C ASP A 301 -27.65 -14.76 0.17
N ASP A 302 -28.56 -15.74 0.12
CA ASP A 302 -28.90 -16.54 -1.06
C ASP A 302 -29.35 -15.68 -2.26
N GLN A 303 -29.81 -14.44 -2.04
CA GLN A 303 -30.28 -13.51 -3.07
C GLN A 303 -29.20 -12.54 -3.55
N LEU A 304 -28.26 -12.14 -2.69
CA LEU A 304 -27.36 -11.00 -2.95
C LEU A 304 -25.92 -11.39 -3.28
N GLN A 305 -25.49 -12.64 -3.10
CA GLN A 305 -24.10 -13.04 -3.34
C GLN A 305 -23.06 -12.19 -2.57
N TYR A 306 -23.46 -11.58 -1.44
CA TYR A 306 -22.60 -10.84 -0.51
C TYR A 306 -22.76 -11.38 0.92
N THR A 307 -21.78 -11.12 1.77
CA THR A 307 -21.82 -11.43 3.21
C THR A 307 -22.70 -10.43 3.94
N LEU A 308 -23.67 -10.84 4.76
CA LEU A 308 -24.60 -9.91 5.44
C LEU A 308 -23.95 -9.03 6.52
N ASN A 309 -22.78 -9.43 7.04
CA ASN A 309 -22.07 -8.71 8.09
C ASN A 309 -20.77 -8.08 7.58
N PRO A 310 -20.40 -6.90 8.09
CA PRO A 310 -19.18 -6.21 7.69
C PRO A 310 -17.92 -6.87 8.23
N TYR A 311 -17.97 -7.84 9.16
CA TYR A 311 -16.86 -8.73 9.54
C TYR A 311 -17.42 -9.93 10.29
N SER A 312 -16.63 -10.99 10.46
CA SER A 312 -17.02 -12.19 11.21
C SER A 312 -16.71 -12.08 12.70
N LEU A 313 -15.57 -11.49 13.05
CA LEU A 313 -15.15 -11.31 14.44
C LEU A 313 -14.37 -10.00 14.59
N ALA A 314 -14.70 -9.22 15.62
CA ALA A 314 -13.91 -8.10 16.09
C ALA A 314 -13.21 -8.49 17.39
N ILE A 315 -11.92 -8.19 17.48
CA ILE A 315 -11.07 -8.49 18.62
C ILE A 315 -10.52 -7.17 19.16
N ASP A 316 -10.74 -6.94 20.45
CA ASP A 316 -10.13 -5.82 21.19
C ASP A 316 -8.65 -6.15 21.41
N MET A 317 -7.79 -5.25 20.94
CA MET A 317 -6.34 -5.39 21.03
C MET A 317 -5.73 -4.32 21.95
N THR A 318 -6.55 -3.55 22.68
CA THR A 318 -6.09 -2.42 23.47
C THR A 318 -5.05 -2.83 24.53
N GLY A 319 -3.96 -2.05 24.61
CA GLY A 319 -2.84 -2.30 25.52
C GLY A 319 -1.84 -3.34 25.01
N ILE A 320 -1.93 -3.73 23.73
CA ILE A 320 -0.99 -4.65 23.09
C ILE A 320 -0.08 -3.88 22.13
N THR A 321 1.22 -3.91 22.41
CA THR A 321 2.24 -3.48 21.46
C THR A 321 2.77 -4.69 20.69
N ALA A 322 2.63 -4.71 19.37
CA ALA A 322 3.12 -5.82 18.55
C ALA A 322 3.61 -5.36 17.17
N LYS A 323 4.51 -6.15 16.59
CA LYS A 323 4.91 -6.05 15.17
C LYS A 323 4.30 -7.18 14.34
N TYR A 324 4.12 -8.33 14.97
CA TYR A 324 3.60 -9.53 14.33
C TYR A 324 2.32 -9.99 15.01
N VAL A 325 1.35 -10.44 14.22
CA VAL A 325 0.18 -11.17 14.70
C VAL A 325 0.11 -12.48 13.91
N ARG A 326 -0.11 -13.59 14.61
CA ARG A 326 -0.27 -14.91 14.01
C ARG A 326 -1.66 -15.46 14.31
N ILE A 327 -2.27 -16.06 13.30
CA ILE A 327 -3.53 -16.78 13.40
C ILE A 327 -3.28 -18.21 12.90
N GLU A 328 -3.31 -19.18 13.79
CA GLU A 328 -3.30 -20.60 13.45
C GLU A 328 -4.71 -21.16 13.49
N GLY A 329 -5.19 -21.68 12.35
CA GLY A 329 -6.47 -22.36 12.33
C GLY A 329 -6.37 -23.73 13.02
N LEU A 330 -7.30 -24.04 13.90
CA LEU A 330 -7.36 -25.33 14.61
C LEU A 330 -8.35 -26.29 13.94
N ASP A 331 -9.46 -25.75 13.43
CA ASP A 331 -10.45 -26.47 12.63
C ASP A 331 -11.29 -25.53 11.76
N THR A 332 -12.26 -26.09 11.04
CA THR A 332 -13.13 -25.38 10.11
C THR A 332 -14.60 -25.70 10.37
N TRP A 333 -15.49 -24.92 9.76
CA TRP A 333 -16.94 -25.13 9.83
C TRP A 333 -17.48 -26.36 9.07
N GLY A 334 -16.62 -27.20 8.49
CA GLY A 334 -17.03 -28.46 7.86
C GLY A 334 -16.09 -29.04 6.81
N SER A 335 -15.02 -28.33 6.42
CA SER A 335 -13.97 -28.87 5.55
C SER A 335 -12.97 -29.72 6.34
N THR A 336 -12.52 -30.81 5.72
CA THR A 336 -11.41 -31.63 6.23
C THR A 336 -10.15 -31.47 5.39
N THR A 337 -10.15 -30.57 4.40
CA THR A 337 -9.09 -30.50 3.38
C THR A 337 -8.40 -29.15 3.33
N ASN A 338 -9.08 -28.06 3.65
CA ASN A 338 -8.53 -26.72 3.54
C ASN A 338 -9.08 -25.84 4.64
N ILE A 339 -8.28 -24.87 5.05
CA ILE A 339 -8.68 -23.80 5.96
C ILE A 339 -8.37 -22.45 5.31
N GLY A 340 -9.25 -21.47 5.48
CA GLY A 340 -9.12 -20.18 4.82
C GLY A 340 -9.79 -19.02 5.55
N LEU A 341 -9.46 -17.83 5.08
CA LEU A 341 -9.99 -16.53 5.52
C LEU A 341 -10.11 -15.62 4.29
N SER A 342 -10.90 -14.56 4.38
CA SER A 342 -11.07 -13.59 3.29
C SER A 342 -10.21 -12.34 3.49
N GLU A 343 -10.17 -11.77 4.70
CA GLU A 343 -9.38 -10.57 5.01
C GLU A 343 -9.15 -10.49 6.53
N VAL A 344 -8.06 -9.85 6.95
CA VAL A 344 -7.77 -9.46 8.33
C VAL A 344 -7.23 -8.03 8.31
N ARG A 345 -7.84 -7.16 9.11
CA ARG A 345 -7.42 -5.76 9.25
C ARG A 345 -7.01 -5.45 10.68
N PHE A 346 -6.00 -4.60 10.81
CA PHE A 346 -5.45 -4.16 12.08
C PHE A 346 -5.61 -2.65 12.21
N TYR A 347 -5.88 -2.21 13.43
CA TYR A 347 -6.03 -0.81 13.77
C TYR A 347 -5.15 -0.48 14.97
N GLY A 348 -4.59 0.72 14.99
CA GLY A 348 -3.66 1.16 16.01
C GLY A 348 -2.81 2.33 15.53
N ASP A 349 -1.88 2.73 16.39
CA ASP A 349 -0.92 3.77 16.11
C ASP A 349 0.48 3.16 15.99
N ALA A 350 1.26 3.60 15.01
CA ALA A 350 2.66 3.22 14.93
C ALA A 350 3.38 3.69 16.20
N VAL A 351 4.12 2.79 16.85
CA VAL A 351 5.05 3.20 17.89
C VAL A 351 6.20 3.88 17.18
N ALA A 352 6.38 5.17 17.44
CA ALA A 352 7.58 5.87 17.00
C ALA A 352 8.79 5.19 17.65
N THR A 353 9.42 4.27 16.94
CA THR A 353 10.73 3.76 17.31
C THR A 353 11.70 4.88 17.04
N GLN A 354 12.17 5.53 18.10
CA GLN A 354 13.31 6.43 18.04
C GLN A 354 14.47 5.70 17.34
N ILE A 355 14.73 6.01 16.07
CA ILE A 355 15.84 5.44 15.30
C ILE A 355 17.10 6.18 15.76
N PRO A 356 18.08 5.52 16.40
CA PRO A 356 19.26 6.23 16.88
C PRO A 356 19.90 7.02 15.75
N GLY A 357 20.10 8.34 15.93
CA GLY A 357 20.57 9.21 14.86
C GLY A 357 19.49 10.02 14.12
N ASP A 358 18.20 9.66 14.24
CA ASP A 358 17.05 10.35 13.64
C ASP A 358 16.49 11.36 14.65
N ALA A 359 16.95 12.61 14.55
CA ALA A 359 16.58 13.67 15.48
C ALA A 359 15.26 14.37 15.09
N ASN A 360 14.85 14.30 13.83
CA ASN A 360 13.58 14.89 13.37
C ASN A 360 12.42 13.89 13.27
N ASN A 361 12.68 12.61 13.59
CA ASN A 361 11.74 11.51 13.55
C ASN A 361 11.10 11.33 12.16
N ASP A 362 11.86 11.60 11.09
CA ASP A 362 11.42 11.43 9.70
C ASP A 362 11.67 10.02 9.14
N THR A 363 12.16 9.12 9.99
CA THR A 363 12.56 7.73 9.73
C THR A 363 13.85 7.55 8.93
N PHE A 364 14.51 8.65 8.54
CA PHE A 364 15.76 8.63 7.79
C PHE A 364 16.88 9.38 8.50
N VAL A 365 17.93 8.69 8.93
CA VAL A 365 19.14 9.35 9.45
C VAL A 365 19.94 9.99 8.30
N ASN A 366 19.88 11.31 8.20
CA ASN A 366 20.41 12.07 7.08
C ASN A 366 20.97 13.45 7.50
N GLU A 367 21.21 14.33 6.51
CA GLU A 367 21.76 15.67 6.74
C GLU A 367 20.86 16.55 7.62
N ALA A 368 19.54 16.34 7.60
CA ALA A 368 18.59 17.01 8.46
C ALA A 368 18.87 16.74 9.94
N ASP A 369 19.16 15.49 10.30
CA ASP A 369 19.49 15.12 11.68
C ASP A 369 20.84 15.65 12.11
N ALA A 370 21.83 15.58 11.21
CA ALA A 370 23.16 16.13 11.48
C ALA A 370 23.09 17.65 11.75
N LYS A 371 22.18 18.38 11.08
CA LYS A 371 21.94 19.80 11.36
C LYS A 371 21.33 20.03 12.73
N ILE A 372 20.42 19.17 13.16
CA ILE A 372 19.82 19.26 14.50
C ILE A 372 20.89 19.01 15.57
N LEU A 373 21.62 17.89 15.46
CA LEU A 373 22.72 17.56 16.37
C LEU A 373 23.78 18.67 16.41
N ALA A 374 24.14 19.26 15.26
CA ALA A 374 25.08 20.38 15.20
C ALA A 374 24.53 21.67 15.84
N THR A 375 23.21 21.90 15.78
CA THR A 375 22.56 23.08 16.37
C THR A 375 22.66 23.06 17.90
N TYR A 376 22.58 21.88 18.50
CA TYR A 376 22.62 21.68 19.95
C TYR A 376 23.95 21.13 20.45
N TRP A 377 25.00 21.18 19.63
CA TRP A 377 26.31 20.63 19.97
C TRP A 377 26.85 21.19 21.30
N GLY A 378 27.21 20.28 22.21
CA GLY A 378 27.72 20.61 23.53
C GLY A 378 26.66 21.13 24.51
N ALA A 379 25.37 21.04 24.19
CA ALA A 379 24.33 21.37 25.15
C ALA A 379 24.33 20.36 26.30
N THR A 380 24.16 20.90 27.50
CA THR A 380 24.04 20.16 28.78
C THR A 380 22.77 20.56 29.54
N THR A 381 21.90 21.33 28.88
CA THR A 381 20.59 21.75 29.39
C THR A 381 19.61 21.91 28.23
N LYS A 382 18.34 21.56 28.44
CA LYS A 382 17.27 21.78 27.46
C LYS A 382 16.90 23.27 27.35
N PRO A 383 16.65 23.80 26.13
CA PRO A 383 16.21 25.18 25.94
C PRO A 383 14.74 25.40 26.36
N SER A 384 13.94 24.35 26.40
CA SER A 384 12.57 24.34 26.94
C SER A 384 12.21 22.91 27.42
N GLU A 385 11.14 22.78 28.19
CA GLU A 385 10.60 21.45 28.57
C GLU A 385 9.84 20.76 27.42
N GLU A 386 9.56 21.49 26.33
CA GLU A 386 8.80 20.99 25.18
C GLU A 386 9.67 20.23 24.17
N ILE A 387 10.99 20.42 24.20
CA ILE A 387 11.94 19.67 23.37
C ILE A 387 12.58 18.55 24.19
N SER A 388 12.62 17.34 23.63
CA SER A 388 13.30 16.20 24.25
C SER A 388 14.81 16.22 24.00
N TRP A 389 15.56 15.47 24.81
CA TRP A 389 17.00 15.25 24.59
C TRP A 389 17.28 14.61 23.22
N TRP A 390 16.41 13.70 22.80
CA TRP A 390 16.51 13.04 21.51
C TRP A 390 16.38 14.00 20.33
N GLU A 391 15.38 14.89 20.36
CA GLU A 391 15.17 15.94 19.35
C GLU A 391 16.28 17.00 19.34
N MET A 392 17.16 16.99 20.34
CA MET A 392 18.37 17.80 20.34
C MET A 392 19.59 17.03 19.81
N GLY A 393 19.49 15.72 19.62
CA GLY A 393 20.57 14.86 19.14
C GLY A 393 21.38 14.17 20.25
N ASP A 394 20.82 13.99 21.45
CA ASP A 394 21.38 13.06 22.45
C ASP A 394 20.80 11.67 22.19
N PHE A 395 21.55 10.86 21.45
CA PHE A 395 21.14 9.52 21.03
C PHE A 395 21.62 8.43 22.00
N ASN A 396 22.50 8.78 22.94
CA ASN A 396 23.02 7.84 23.93
C ASN A 396 22.39 8.00 25.33
N GLY A 397 21.64 9.09 25.55
CA GLY A 397 20.85 9.36 26.73
C GLY A 397 21.68 9.82 27.94
N ASP A 398 22.86 10.38 27.71
CA ASP A 398 23.73 10.90 28.78
C ASP A 398 23.56 12.40 29.06
N GLU A 399 22.54 13.03 28.45
CA GLU A 399 22.19 14.44 28.61
C GLU A 399 23.29 15.40 28.15
N VAL A 400 24.22 14.93 27.29
CA VAL A 400 25.30 15.72 26.71
C VAL A 400 25.45 15.42 25.22
N ILE A 401 25.24 16.42 24.38
CA ILE A 401 25.34 16.23 22.92
C ILE A 401 26.80 16.36 22.50
N ASP A 402 27.45 15.25 22.21
CA ASP A 402 28.87 15.23 21.86
C ASP A 402 29.25 14.25 20.74
N ALA A 403 30.55 13.96 20.62
CA ALA A 403 31.08 13.08 19.59
C ALA A 403 30.52 11.65 19.65
N ARG A 404 29.98 11.20 20.79
CA ARG A 404 29.35 9.90 20.97
C ARG A 404 28.01 9.84 20.24
N ASP A 405 27.22 10.89 20.31
CA ASP A 405 25.96 11.00 19.55
C ASP A 405 26.23 11.13 18.06
N ALA A 406 27.23 11.92 17.68
CA ALA A 406 27.67 12.01 16.29
C ALA A 406 28.11 10.66 15.73
N ALA A 407 28.73 9.80 16.55
CA ALA A 407 29.10 8.45 16.16
C ALA A 407 27.88 7.54 15.96
N ILE A 408 26.83 7.69 16.78
CA ILE A 408 25.56 6.97 16.62
C ILE A 408 24.86 7.41 15.33
N LEU A 409 24.73 8.72 15.10
CA LEU A 409 24.17 9.28 13.87
C LEU A 409 24.93 8.79 12.63
N ALA A 410 26.26 8.83 12.65
CA ALA A 410 27.08 8.35 11.55
C ALA A 410 26.92 6.84 11.31
N ALA A 411 26.75 6.05 12.37
CA ALA A 411 26.57 4.60 12.26
C ALA A 411 25.21 4.22 11.65
N GLN A 412 24.21 5.09 11.78
CA GLN A 412 22.83 4.84 11.34
C GLN A 412 22.48 5.57 10.03
N TRP A 413 23.43 6.25 9.41
CA TRP A 413 23.22 7.07 8.21
C TRP A 413 22.56 6.30 7.05
N THR A 414 21.37 6.72 6.64
CA THR A 414 20.61 6.14 5.52
C THR A 414 20.58 7.02 4.27
N GLY A 415 21.03 8.28 4.37
CA GLY A 415 21.03 9.27 3.30
C GLY A 415 22.05 9.06 2.16
N SER A 416 22.08 7.89 1.53
CA SER A 416 22.81 7.68 0.26
C SER A 416 21.84 7.49 -0.90
N SER A 417 21.40 8.60 -1.50
CA SER A 417 20.86 8.59 -2.86
C SER A 417 21.75 9.41 -3.78
N SER A 418 22.38 8.70 -4.72
CA SER A 418 22.73 9.20 -6.06
C SER A 418 23.78 10.31 -6.15
N GLU A 419 25.02 10.01 -5.77
CA GLU A 419 26.14 10.46 -6.60
C GLU A 419 26.97 9.25 -7.01
N SER A 420 26.88 8.91 -8.29
CA SER A 420 27.88 8.15 -9.01
C SER A 420 29.20 8.91 -8.93
N SER A 421 29.96 8.77 -7.85
CA SER A 421 31.37 9.09 -7.87
C SER A 421 32.05 7.99 -8.70
N SER A 422 32.06 8.19 -10.02
CA SER A 422 33.13 7.66 -10.85
C SER A 422 34.44 7.91 -10.10
N PRO A 423 35.32 6.91 -9.87
CA PRO A 423 36.63 7.21 -9.34
C PRO A 423 37.34 8.09 -10.37
N THR A 424 37.34 9.39 -10.15
CA THR A 424 38.28 10.28 -10.82
C THR A 424 39.65 9.78 -10.39
N ALA A 425 40.30 9.07 -11.30
CA ALA A 425 41.67 8.62 -11.15
C ALA A 425 42.49 9.82 -10.66
N VAL A 426 42.93 9.75 -9.41
CA VAL A 426 43.91 10.69 -8.88
C VAL A 426 45.14 10.57 -9.77
N PRO A 427 45.60 11.63 -10.45
CA PRO A 427 46.86 11.58 -11.16
C PRO A 427 47.96 11.43 -10.11
N GLU A 428 48.57 10.26 -10.02
CA GLU A 428 49.67 10.03 -9.09
C GLU A 428 50.81 11.01 -9.37
N PRO A 429 51.23 11.82 -8.38
CA PRO A 429 52.39 12.67 -8.53
C PRO A 429 53.65 11.80 -8.46
N LEU A 430 54.27 11.52 -9.62
CA LEU A 430 55.72 11.34 -9.83
C LEU A 430 56.50 10.30 -8.98
N ALA A 431 55.85 9.51 -8.10
CA ALA A 431 56.52 8.54 -7.22
C ALA A 431 57.15 7.37 -8.01
N SER A 432 56.51 6.97 -9.11
CA SER A 432 56.97 5.90 -10.00
C SER A 432 58.23 6.29 -10.80
N SER A 433 58.42 7.58 -11.06
CA SER A 433 59.61 8.12 -11.75
C SER A 433 60.82 8.20 -10.82
N LEU A 434 60.61 8.37 -9.51
CA LEU A 434 61.68 8.43 -8.51
C LEU A 434 62.24 7.04 -8.20
N LEU A 435 61.40 6.01 -8.18
CA LEU A 435 61.81 4.63 -7.90
C LEU A 435 62.59 3.99 -9.05
N LEU A 436 62.27 4.33 -10.31
CA LEU A 436 62.99 3.81 -11.48
C LEU A 436 64.35 4.51 -11.70
N SER A 437 64.48 5.79 -11.33
CA SER A 437 65.75 6.52 -11.40
C SER A 437 66.72 6.13 -10.28
N LEU A 438 66.22 5.77 -9.09
CA LEU A 438 67.07 5.25 -8.00
C LEU A 438 67.63 3.84 -8.31
N MET A 439 66.86 2.99 -8.98
CA MET A 439 67.30 1.64 -9.40
C MET A 439 68.39 1.69 -10.49
N LEU A 440 68.32 2.65 -11.42
CA LEU A 440 69.35 2.84 -12.45
C LEU A 440 70.66 3.44 -11.89
N ALA A 441 70.60 4.30 -10.87
CA ALA A 441 71.78 4.85 -10.21
C ALA A 441 72.55 3.79 -9.38
N VAL A 442 71.85 2.85 -8.74
CA VAL A 442 72.47 1.76 -7.97
C VAL A 442 73.09 0.69 -8.89
N CYS A 443 72.53 0.45 -10.08
CA CYS A 443 73.13 -0.42 -11.08
C CYS A 443 74.33 0.23 -11.83
N GLY A 444 74.36 1.56 -11.97
CA GLY A 444 75.48 2.30 -12.58
C GLY A 444 76.74 2.38 -11.71
N LEU A 445 76.59 2.46 -10.38
CA LEU A 445 77.73 2.59 -9.46
C LEU A 445 78.46 1.26 -9.16
N ARG A 446 77.90 0.11 -9.53
CA ARG A 446 78.57 -1.20 -9.38
C ARG A 446 79.49 -1.59 -10.53
N ARG A 447 79.52 -0.84 -11.64
CA ARG A 447 80.33 -1.22 -12.83
C ARG A 447 81.71 -0.54 -12.92
N ASN A 448 82.05 0.42 -12.03
CA ASN A 448 83.33 1.14 -12.05
C ASN A 448 84.29 0.84 -10.88
N ARG A 449 84.07 -0.25 -10.12
CA ARG A 449 85.08 -0.78 -9.19
C ARG A 449 85.39 -2.24 -9.56
N MET A 450 86.07 -2.44 -10.68
CA MET A 450 86.93 -3.60 -10.98
C MET A 450 87.51 -3.44 -12.41
N SER A 451 88.46 -2.51 -12.60
CA SER A 451 89.61 -2.71 -13.50
C SER A 451 90.63 -1.57 -13.37
N ARG A 452 91.87 -1.97 -13.05
CA ARG A 452 93.13 -1.20 -12.92
C ARG A 452 93.37 -0.46 -11.60
#